data_AF-A0A925D5Y7-F1
#
_entry.id   AF-A0A925D5Y7-F1
#
_cell.length_a   1.000
_cell.length_b   1.000
_cell.length_c   1.000
_cell.angle_alpha   90.00
_cell.angle_beta   90.00
_cell.angle_gamma   90.00
#
_symmetry.space_group_name_H-M   'P 1'
#
loop_
_entity.id
_entity.type
_entity.pdbx_description
1 polymer ?
#
loop_
_entity_poly.entity_id
_entity_poly.type
_entity_poly.pdbx_seq_one_letter_code
_entity_poly.pdbx_strand_id
1 'polypeptide(L)'
;LMLCGHSDTKPVGDASQWQTDPLEPVFKDGKLYGLGSTDMKGAVAAMIYATAAIQQSEVVLAGDLLLVINADEERSMKFGSEFLATDYGIQADVALLGEPSGIDGPEFEFLHLVSRGVCCFKIRVLGTQMHSSLTDRLSSVNANVKLADVLARMNRELRLTYLPHTLCANPTINLAVKIEGGVGYGVCPGVAEFQADIRTLPGMTRQQLQLDVERCLDSIRRDDPELRVELEFEQPPLDWIPATEVPADHPLVAALFTASEEVLGWRPKLSAFPGATDAAKFQALAGIPTIPSFGPGWLKLAHGPNECVGMEAIVQAAKIYALAARAYLR
;
A
#
# COMPACT_ATOMS: atom_id res chain seq x y z
N LEU A 1 -18.97 1.69 -13.82
CA LEU A 1 -17.68 2.31 -13.39
C LEU A 1 -17.83 2.86 -11.99
N MET A 2 -16.94 2.51 -11.07
CA MET A 2 -16.87 3.08 -9.73
C MET A 2 -15.71 4.06 -9.61
N LEU A 3 -15.98 5.30 -9.22
CA LEU A 3 -14.98 6.24 -8.72
C LEU A 3 -14.97 6.12 -7.19
N CYS A 4 -13.86 5.69 -6.62
CA CYS A 4 -13.75 5.45 -5.18
C CYS A 4 -12.62 6.28 -4.57
N GLY A 5 -12.90 6.87 -3.42
CA GLY A 5 -11.89 7.49 -2.57
C GLY A 5 -12.19 7.28 -1.09
N HIS A 6 -11.30 7.79 -0.24
CA HIS A 6 -11.49 7.76 1.20
C HIS A 6 -11.41 9.17 1.81
N SER A 7 -12.05 9.33 2.97
CA SER A 7 -12.22 10.61 3.66
C SER A 7 -11.47 10.71 4.99
N ASP A 8 -11.06 9.56 5.54
CA ASP A 8 -10.11 9.46 6.63
C ASP A 8 -8.70 9.84 6.15
N THR A 9 -7.83 10.12 7.11
CA THR A 9 -6.44 10.54 6.89
C THR A 9 -5.57 9.88 7.96
N LYS A 10 -4.26 9.76 7.72
CA LYS A 10 -3.31 9.58 8.82
C LYS A 10 -3.41 10.70 9.89
N PRO A 11 -2.91 10.45 11.12
CA PRO A 11 -2.77 11.50 12.13
C PRO A 11 -1.82 12.63 11.71
N VAL A 12 -2.02 13.83 12.27
CA VAL A 12 -1.20 15.04 12.01
C VAL A 12 0.30 14.89 12.34
N GLY A 13 0.66 13.90 13.15
CA GLY A 13 2.02 13.73 13.66
C GLY A 13 2.43 14.90 14.58
N ASP A 14 3.67 15.36 14.44
CA ASP A 14 4.22 16.47 15.20
C ASP A 14 3.75 17.81 14.61
N ALA A 15 2.76 18.44 15.24
CA ALA A 15 2.18 19.71 14.82
C ALA A 15 3.21 20.85 14.71
N SER A 16 4.33 20.79 15.42
CA SER A 16 5.37 21.83 15.37
C SER A 16 6.14 21.87 14.05
N GLN A 17 6.05 20.81 13.23
CA GLN A 17 6.70 20.73 11.93
C GLN A 17 5.84 21.28 10.78
N TRP A 18 4.59 21.65 11.08
CA TRP A 18 3.68 22.26 10.13
C TRP A 18 3.87 23.77 10.09
N GLN A 19 3.86 24.34 8.89
CA GLN A 19 3.96 25.78 8.66
C GLN A 19 2.60 26.49 8.67
N THR A 20 1.52 25.73 8.52
CA THR A 20 0.12 26.16 8.64
C THR A 20 -0.61 25.20 9.59
N ASP A 21 -1.77 25.58 10.12
CA ASP A 21 -2.58 24.61 10.85
C ASP A 21 -2.96 23.45 9.89
N PRO A 22 -2.70 22.17 10.24
CA PRO A 22 -3.02 21.04 9.39
C PRO A 22 -4.53 20.84 9.14
N LEU A 23 -5.39 21.35 10.02
CA LEU A 23 -6.84 21.18 9.94
C LEU A 23 -7.57 22.41 9.42
N GLU A 24 -6.89 23.54 9.27
CA GLU A 24 -7.41 24.73 8.58
C GLU A 24 -6.78 24.85 7.18
N PRO A 25 -7.51 24.53 6.10
CA PRO A 25 -6.93 24.51 4.77
C PRO A 25 -6.49 25.92 4.34
N VAL A 26 -5.25 26.04 3.87
CA VAL A 26 -4.66 27.30 3.41
C VAL A 26 -4.38 27.24 1.92
N PHE A 27 -4.99 28.14 1.15
CA PHE A 27 -4.62 28.34 -0.25
C PHE A 27 -3.48 29.35 -0.36
N LYS A 28 -2.35 28.91 -0.93
CA LYS A 28 -1.16 29.74 -1.11
C LYS A 28 -0.38 29.30 -2.35
N ASP A 29 0.02 30.27 -3.17
CA ASP A 29 0.87 30.05 -4.36
C ASP A 29 0.35 28.95 -5.32
N GLY A 30 -0.97 28.90 -5.51
CA GLY A 30 -1.62 27.92 -6.40
C GLY A 30 -1.81 26.53 -5.78
N LYS A 31 -1.42 26.33 -4.52
CA LYS A 31 -1.53 25.06 -3.79
C LYS A 31 -2.49 25.18 -2.61
N LEU A 32 -3.16 24.08 -2.31
CA LEU A 32 -3.97 23.91 -1.10
C LEU A 32 -3.17 23.11 -0.09
N TYR A 33 -2.84 23.72 1.04
CA TYR A 33 -2.15 23.10 2.16
C TYR A 33 -3.16 22.61 3.19
N GLY A 34 -2.94 21.42 3.74
CA GLY A 34 -3.78 20.83 4.78
C GLY A 34 -3.70 19.32 4.78
N LEU A 35 -3.98 18.72 5.93
CA LEU A 35 -4.01 17.27 6.10
C LEU A 35 -5.08 16.63 5.21
N GLY A 36 -4.66 15.65 4.44
CA GLY A 36 -5.47 14.94 3.46
C GLY A 36 -5.80 15.72 2.20
N SER A 37 -5.15 16.87 1.98
CA SER A 37 -5.30 17.62 0.72
C SER A 37 -4.81 16.82 -0.49
N THR A 38 -3.69 16.11 -0.35
CA THR A 38 -3.13 15.18 -1.33
C THR A 38 -3.70 13.78 -1.16
N ASP A 39 -3.86 13.33 0.09
CA ASP A 39 -4.26 11.95 0.42
C ASP A 39 -5.57 11.88 1.23
N MET A 40 -6.73 11.74 0.59
CA MET A 40 -6.98 11.94 -0.85
C MET A 40 -8.19 12.84 -1.08
N LYS A 41 -8.46 13.79 -0.16
CA LYS A 41 -9.66 14.64 -0.21
C LYS A 41 -9.70 15.56 -1.43
N GLY A 42 -8.54 15.96 -1.96
CA GLY A 42 -8.46 16.67 -3.24
C GLY A 42 -9.05 15.86 -4.39
N ALA A 43 -8.74 14.56 -4.45
CA ALA A 43 -9.30 13.64 -5.43
C ALA A 43 -10.79 13.36 -5.17
N VAL A 44 -11.20 13.19 -3.91
CA VAL A 44 -12.62 13.03 -3.54
C VAL A 44 -13.44 14.23 -4.00
N ALA A 45 -12.95 15.46 -3.77
CA ALA A 45 -13.59 16.66 -4.27
C ALA A 45 -13.71 16.61 -5.81
N ALA A 46 -12.63 16.27 -6.51
CA ALA A 46 -12.63 16.13 -7.96
C ALA A 46 -13.65 15.10 -8.47
N MET A 47 -13.79 13.94 -7.82
CA MET A 47 -14.77 12.90 -8.16
C MET A 47 -16.21 13.37 -7.96
N ILE A 48 -16.48 14.12 -6.87
CA ILE A 48 -17.79 14.74 -6.63
C ILE A 48 -18.12 15.72 -7.76
N TYR A 49 -17.21 16.63 -8.09
CA TYR A 49 -17.42 17.61 -9.17
C TYR A 49 -17.55 16.95 -10.54
N ALA A 50 -16.78 15.90 -10.84
CA ALA A 50 -16.88 15.15 -12.09
C ALA A 50 -18.27 14.51 -12.25
N THR A 51 -18.76 13.86 -11.19
CA THR A 51 -20.07 13.21 -11.17
C THR A 51 -21.20 14.24 -11.31
N ALA A 52 -21.11 15.36 -10.59
CA ALA A 52 -22.06 16.46 -10.70
C ALA A 52 -22.06 17.09 -12.11
N ALA A 53 -20.88 17.26 -12.73
CA ALA A 53 -20.76 17.81 -14.08
C ALA A 53 -21.40 16.88 -15.12
N ILE A 54 -21.20 15.56 -15.02
CA ILE A 54 -21.87 14.59 -15.88
C ILE A 54 -23.39 14.70 -15.71
N GLN A 55 -23.89 14.70 -14.47
CA GLN A 55 -25.31 14.82 -14.19
C GLN A 55 -25.93 16.09 -14.79
N GLN A 56 -25.23 17.23 -14.67
CA GLN A 56 -25.67 18.52 -15.20
C GLN A 56 -25.53 18.64 -16.72
N SER A 57 -24.67 17.84 -17.35
CA SER A 57 -24.47 17.85 -18.81
C SER A 57 -25.60 17.18 -19.60
N GLU A 58 -26.53 16.51 -18.91
CA GLU A 58 -27.62 15.72 -19.49
C GLU A 58 -27.15 14.63 -20.49
N VAL A 59 -25.87 14.27 -20.44
CA VAL A 59 -25.33 13.15 -21.23
C VAL A 59 -25.92 11.84 -20.72
N VAL A 60 -26.45 11.05 -21.65
CA VAL A 60 -26.92 9.69 -21.37
C VAL A 60 -25.72 8.75 -21.39
N LEU A 61 -25.49 8.04 -20.28
CA LEU A 61 -24.48 7.00 -20.16
C LEU A 61 -25.08 5.63 -20.51
N ALA A 62 -24.30 4.75 -21.11
CA ALA A 62 -24.70 3.36 -21.42
C ALA A 62 -24.64 2.43 -20.19
N GLY A 63 -24.19 2.91 -19.05
CA GLY A 63 -24.12 2.18 -17.79
C GLY A 63 -23.97 3.10 -16.58
N ASP A 64 -23.79 2.51 -15.41
CA ASP A 64 -23.80 3.25 -14.14
C ASP A 64 -22.43 3.85 -13.79
N LEU A 65 -22.46 5.10 -13.32
CA LEU A 65 -21.34 5.77 -12.65
C LEU A 65 -21.62 5.79 -11.15
N LEU A 66 -20.83 5.05 -10.38
CA LEU A 66 -20.91 5.00 -8.92
C LEU A 66 -19.85 5.92 -8.32
N LEU A 67 -20.25 6.78 -7.39
CA LEU A 67 -19.34 7.54 -6.52
C LEU A 67 -19.34 6.90 -5.13
N VAL A 68 -18.18 6.45 -4.69
CA VAL A 68 -17.99 5.80 -3.39
C VAL A 68 -16.94 6.54 -2.59
N ILE A 69 -17.28 6.89 -1.35
CA ILE A 69 -16.37 7.57 -0.43
C ILE A 69 -16.42 6.80 0.89
N ASN A 70 -15.32 6.14 1.26
CA ASN A 70 -15.22 5.43 2.54
C ASN A 70 -14.37 6.21 3.56
N ALA A 71 -14.15 5.66 4.75
CA ALA A 71 -13.52 6.37 5.87
C ALA A 71 -12.66 5.46 6.76
N ASP A 72 -12.11 4.37 6.21
CA ASP A 72 -11.26 3.43 6.97
C ASP A 72 -10.08 2.88 6.14
N GLU A 73 -9.71 3.52 5.02
CA GLU A 73 -8.55 3.09 4.19
C GLU A 73 -7.28 3.14 5.03
N GLU A 74 -7.07 4.27 5.72
CA GLU A 74 -5.80 4.63 6.38
C GLU A 74 -5.57 3.85 7.67
N ARG A 75 -6.51 2.98 8.05
CA ARG A 75 -6.45 2.19 9.27
C ARG A 75 -6.46 0.70 8.97
N SER A 76 -7.57 0.17 8.48
CA SER A 76 -7.75 -1.29 8.39
C SER A 76 -8.48 -1.77 7.15
N MET A 77 -9.15 -0.86 6.44
CA MET A 77 -10.08 -1.11 5.34
C MET A 77 -11.31 -1.93 5.74
N LYS A 78 -11.37 -2.44 6.98
CA LYS A 78 -12.38 -3.38 7.47
C LYS A 78 -13.78 -2.78 7.43
N PHE A 79 -13.92 -1.53 7.89
CA PHE A 79 -15.20 -0.81 7.88
C PHE A 79 -15.38 0.06 6.63
N GLY A 80 -14.40 0.02 5.71
CA GLY A 80 -14.40 0.71 4.43
C GLY A 80 -14.58 -0.27 3.27
N SER A 81 -13.56 -0.41 2.43
CA SER A 81 -13.61 -1.22 1.21
C SER A 81 -13.89 -2.71 1.45
N GLU A 82 -13.45 -3.30 2.57
CA GLU A 82 -13.77 -4.69 2.91
C GLU A 82 -15.27 -4.87 3.16
N PHE A 83 -15.86 -4.08 4.06
CA PHE A 83 -17.30 -4.07 4.31
C PHE A 83 -18.11 -3.81 3.03
N LEU A 84 -17.65 -2.87 2.19
CA LEU A 84 -18.29 -2.60 0.90
C LEU A 84 -18.25 -3.82 -0.03
N ALA A 85 -17.11 -4.51 -0.09
CA ALA A 85 -16.92 -5.69 -0.92
C ALA A 85 -17.68 -6.93 -0.40
N THR A 86 -17.83 -7.10 0.91
CA THR A 86 -18.40 -8.31 1.52
C THR A 86 -19.85 -8.10 1.97
N ASP A 87 -20.05 -7.32 3.03
CA ASP A 87 -21.33 -7.24 3.75
C ASP A 87 -22.36 -6.38 3.01
N TYR A 88 -21.90 -5.29 2.39
CA TYR A 88 -22.74 -4.47 1.51
C TYR A 88 -22.92 -5.12 0.13
N GLY A 89 -21.90 -5.83 -0.35
CA GLY A 89 -21.93 -6.54 -1.63
C GLY A 89 -21.94 -5.59 -2.83
N ILE A 90 -21.08 -4.57 -2.83
CA ILE A 90 -20.99 -3.60 -3.93
C ILE A 90 -20.63 -4.29 -5.26
N GLN A 91 -21.21 -3.81 -6.36
CA GLN A 91 -20.95 -4.32 -7.70
C GLN A 91 -20.56 -3.19 -8.65
N ALA A 92 -19.52 -3.42 -9.44
CA ALA A 92 -19.08 -2.55 -10.53
C ALA A 92 -18.22 -3.35 -11.52
N ASP A 93 -18.23 -2.98 -12.80
CA ASP A 93 -17.37 -3.61 -13.82
C ASP A 93 -15.89 -3.30 -13.64
N VAL A 94 -15.59 -2.14 -13.06
CA VAL A 94 -14.24 -1.64 -12.78
C VAL A 94 -14.32 -0.50 -11.77
N ALA A 95 -13.28 -0.34 -10.97
CA ALA A 95 -13.08 0.76 -10.06
C ALA A 95 -11.83 1.59 -10.39
N LEU A 96 -11.88 2.88 -10.10
CA LEU A 96 -10.75 3.80 -10.13
C LEU A 96 -10.60 4.46 -8.76
N LEU A 97 -9.42 4.30 -8.15
CA LEU A 97 -9.05 4.99 -6.93
C LEU A 97 -8.33 6.31 -7.23
N GLY A 98 -8.65 7.33 -6.44
CA GLY A 98 -8.11 8.68 -6.58
C GLY A 98 -6.83 8.94 -5.79
N GLU A 99 -6.11 7.91 -5.37
CA GLU A 99 -4.82 8.02 -4.68
C GLU A 99 -3.83 8.88 -5.45
N PRO A 100 -2.99 9.70 -4.79
CA PRO A 100 -2.07 10.61 -5.45
C PRO A 100 -1.07 9.86 -6.33
N SER A 101 -0.93 10.32 -7.57
CA SER A 101 -0.23 9.56 -8.60
C SER A 101 1.15 10.10 -8.98
N GLY A 102 1.50 11.32 -8.55
CA GLY A 102 2.84 11.89 -8.70
C GLY A 102 3.80 11.38 -7.63
N ILE A 103 5.08 11.21 -7.98
CA ILE A 103 6.14 10.93 -7.00
C ILE A 103 7.12 12.11 -6.96
N ASP A 104 7.88 12.30 -8.03
CA ASP A 104 8.91 13.34 -8.13
C ASP A 104 8.69 14.28 -9.32
N GLY A 105 7.95 13.83 -10.33
CA GLY A 105 7.59 14.60 -11.50
C GLY A 105 6.27 15.37 -11.31
N PRO A 106 5.42 15.45 -12.35
CA PRO A 106 4.12 16.12 -12.27
C PRO A 106 3.13 15.36 -11.36
N GLU A 107 2.05 16.02 -10.93
CA GLU A 107 1.02 15.43 -10.04
C GLU A 107 0.28 14.22 -10.64
N PHE A 108 0.28 14.08 -11.97
CA PHE A 108 -0.29 12.96 -12.72
C PHE A 108 0.78 12.05 -13.34
N GLU A 109 1.96 11.96 -12.72
CA GLU A 109 3.14 11.30 -13.30
C GLU A 109 2.84 9.87 -13.82
N PHE A 110 2.05 9.13 -13.05
CA PHE A 110 1.77 7.73 -13.31
C PHE A 110 0.28 7.43 -13.38
N LEU A 111 -0.10 6.50 -14.26
CA LEU A 111 -1.34 5.75 -14.15
C LEU A 111 -0.96 4.38 -13.56
N HIS A 112 -1.27 4.17 -12.29
CA HIS A 112 -0.88 2.95 -11.61
C HIS A 112 -1.86 1.83 -11.95
N LEU A 113 -1.38 0.74 -12.54
CA LEU A 113 -2.20 -0.42 -12.89
C LEU A 113 -2.00 -1.60 -11.93
N VAL A 114 -0.93 -1.55 -11.14
CA VAL A 114 -0.60 -2.58 -10.16
C VAL A 114 -0.59 -1.97 -8.77
N SER A 115 -1.25 -2.60 -7.80
CA SER A 115 -0.98 -2.34 -6.38
C SER A 115 -0.09 -3.46 -5.87
N ARG A 116 1.05 -3.13 -5.27
CA ARG A 116 1.89 -4.16 -4.63
C ARG A 116 1.12 -4.78 -3.48
N GLY A 117 1.26 -6.09 -3.32
CA GLY A 117 0.72 -6.80 -2.16
C GLY A 117 1.63 -6.64 -0.95
N VAL A 118 1.20 -7.20 0.18
CA VAL A 118 1.93 -7.15 1.46
C VAL A 118 1.97 -8.55 2.05
N CYS A 119 3.13 -8.91 2.60
CA CYS A 119 3.28 -10.09 3.44
C CYS A 119 4.11 -9.73 4.66
N CYS A 120 3.52 -9.86 5.84
CA CYS A 120 4.17 -9.57 7.11
C CYS A 120 4.31 -10.85 7.92
N PHE A 121 5.52 -11.08 8.41
CA PHE A 121 5.81 -12.21 9.29
C PHE A 121 6.89 -11.85 10.31
N LYS A 122 6.99 -12.68 11.32
CA LYS A 122 7.91 -12.57 12.44
C LYS A 122 8.72 -13.85 12.54
N ILE A 123 10.01 -13.67 12.83
CA ILE A 123 10.95 -14.74 13.15
C ILE A 123 11.31 -14.62 14.62
N ARG A 124 11.06 -15.68 15.39
CA ARG A 124 11.39 -15.76 16.81
C ARG A 124 12.43 -16.84 17.04
N VAL A 125 13.53 -16.47 17.68
CA VAL A 125 14.62 -17.38 18.06
C VAL A 125 14.53 -17.64 19.56
N LEU A 126 14.57 -18.92 19.91
CA LEU A 126 14.54 -19.39 21.29
C LEU A 126 15.95 -19.75 21.77
N GLY A 127 16.27 -19.27 22.96
CA GLY A 127 17.52 -19.54 23.66
C GLY A 127 17.28 -20.03 25.09
N THR A 128 18.23 -19.76 25.98
CA THR A 128 18.20 -20.19 27.38
C THR A 128 18.27 -18.98 28.29
N GLN A 129 17.15 -18.61 28.91
CA GLN A 129 17.15 -17.54 29.91
C GLN A 129 17.75 -18.02 31.23
N MET A 130 18.83 -17.38 31.67
CA MET A 130 19.51 -17.72 32.92
C MET A 130 20.39 -16.57 33.42
N HIS A 131 20.93 -16.68 34.63
CA HIS A 131 21.91 -15.73 35.16
C HIS A 131 23.16 -15.72 34.26
N SER A 132 23.49 -14.58 33.65
CA SER A 132 24.50 -14.50 32.59
C SER A 132 25.91 -14.87 33.06
N SER A 133 26.25 -14.69 34.34
CA SER A 133 27.55 -15.11 34.90
C SER A 133 27.72 -16.62 35.09
N LEU A 134 26.73 -17.45 34.71
CA LEU A 134 26.81 -18.91 34.80
C LEU A 134 27.05 -19.57 33.42
N THR A 135 27.22 -18.79 32.34
CA THR A 135 27.41 -19.32 30.98
C THR A 135 28.76 -20.00 30.76
N ASP A 136 29.71 -19.83 31.69
CA ASP A 136 30.97 -20.58 31.75
C ASP A 136 30.81 -21.98 32.37
N ARG A 137 29.67 -22.25 33.02
CA ARG A 137 29.41 -23.47 33.80
C ARG A 137 28.23 -24.27 33.29
N LEU A 138 27.21 -23.61 32.73
CA LEU A 138 26.00 -24.23 32.21
C LEU A 138 25.89 -23.96 30.72
N SER A 139 25.48 -24.98 29.96
CA SER A 139 25.17 -24.81 28.54
C SER A 139 24.01 -23.83 28.38
N SER A 140 24.14 -22.90 27.44
CA SER A 140 23.13 -21.88 27.19
C SER A 140 23.21 -21.42 25.74
N VAL A 141 22.05 -21.08 25.19
CA VAL A 141 21.94 -20.44 23.88
C VAL A 141 21.51 -19.00 24.08
N ASN A 142 22.34 -18.05 23.62
CA ASN A 142 21.96 -16.64 23.65
C ASN A 142 21.07 -16.32 22.44
N ALA A 143 19.78 -16.08 22.68
CA ALA A 143 18.80 -15.86 21.63
C ALA A 143 19.13 -14.64 20.74
N ASN A 144 19.65 -13.56 21.32
CA ASN A 144 19.99 -12.35 20.56
C ASN A 144 21.15 -12.60 19.59
N VAL A 145 22.16 -13.36 20.00
CA VAL A 145 23.31 -13.70 19.15
C VAL A 145 22.87 -14.62 18.00
N LYS A 146 22.05 -15.64 18.30
CA LYS A 146 21.49 -16.52 17.26
C LYS A 146 20.56 -15.76 16.31
N LEU A 147 19.71 -14.85 16.81
CA LEU A 147 18.86 -14.00 15.97
C LEU A 147 19.68 -13.12 15.01
N ALA A 148 20.78 -12.54 15.50
CA ALA A 148 21.67 -11.73 14.67
C ALA A 148 22.27 -12.54 13.50
N ASP A 149 22.67 -13.79 13.75
CA ASP A 149 23.14 -14.69 12.69
C ASP A 149 22.02 -15.05 11.70
N VAL A 150 20.85 -15.46 12.21
CA VAL A 150 19.68 -15.76 11.37
C VAL A 150 19.32 -14.59 10.47
N LEU A 151 19.22 -13.38 11.03
CA LEU A 151 18.90 -12.16 10.29
C LEU A 151 19.96 -11.87 9.22
N ALA A 152 21.25 -11.91 9.56
CA ALA A 152 22.33 -11.66 8.63
C ALA A 152 22.35 -12.67 7.47
N ARG A 153 22.06 -13.94 7.77
CA ARG A 153 21.97 -15.00 6.77
C ARG A 153 20.74 -14.85 5.89
N MET A 154 19.56 -14.63 6.47
CA MET A 154 18.34 -14.38 5.69
C MET A 154 18.51 -13.18 4.75
N ASN A 155 19.13 -12.08 5.22
CA ASN A 155 19.38 -10.92 4.36
C ASN A 155 20.26 -11.25 3.14
N ARG A 156 21.18 -12.22 3.25
CA ARG A 156 22.04 -12.67 2.15
C ARG A 156 21.42 -13.77 1.30
N GLU A 157 20.68 -14.69 1.91
CA GLU A 157 20.31 -16.00 1.35
C GLU A 157 18.83 -16.11 1.00
N LEU A 158 17.94 -15.28 1.56
CA LEU A 158 16.51 -15.33 1.25
C LEU A 158 16.30 -14.97 -0.23
N ARG A 159 15.67 -15.88 -0.97
CA ARG A 159 15.29 -15.70 -2.38
C ARG A 159 13.83 -16.06 -2.52
N LEU A 160 13.05 -15.08 -2.95
CA LEU A 160 11.63 -15.25 -3.26
C LEU A 160 11.47 -15.83 -4.66
N THR A 161 10.51 -16.72 -4.82
CA THR A 161 10.07 -17.27 -6.09
C THR A 161 9.00 -16.37 -6.67
N TYR A 162 9.29 -15.71 -7.79
CA TYR A 162 8.35 -14.82 -8.48
C TYR A 162 8.68 -14.70 -9.97
N LEU A 163 7.71 -14.23 -10.75
CA LEU A 163 7.92 -13.78 -12.12
C LEU A 163 8.05 -12.25 -12.12
N PRO A 164 9.10 -11.67 -12.73
CA PRO A 164 9.23 -10.23 -12.84
C PRO A 164 8.04 -9.61 -13.58
N HIS A 165 7.53 -8.51 -13.06
CA HIS A 165 6.45 -7.75 -13.69
C HIS A 165 7.01 -6.55 -14.47
N THR A 166 6.42 -6.22 -15.62
CA THR A 166 6.91 -5.14 -16.51
C THR A 166 6.85 -3.76 -15.86
N LEU A 167 5.84 -3.52 -15.01
CA LEU A 167 5.66 -2.25 -14.28
C LEU A 167 6.34 -2.22 -12.90
N CYS A 168 6.79 -3.38 -12.39
CA CYS A 168 7.47 -3.49 -11.09
C CYS A 168 8.29 -4.77 -11.02
N ALA A 169 9.54 -4.70 -11.49
CA ALA A 169 10.35 -5.89 -11.74
C ALA A 169 10.65 -6.73 -10.49
N ASN A 170 10.76 -6.11 -9.31
CA ASN A 170 11.20 -6.78 -8.08
C ASN A 170 10.25 -6.55 -6.91
N PRO A 171 9.95 -7.60 -6.10
CA PRO A 171 9.42 -7.40 -4.76
C PRO A 171 10.45 -6.68 -3.88
N THR A 172 10.02 -6.04 -2.80
CA THR A 172 10.93 -5.52 -1.78
C THR A 172 10.93 -6.45 -0.57
N ILE A 173 12.10 -6.62 0.04
CA ILE A 173 12.28 -7.43 1.25
C ILE A 173 12.88 -6.54 2.31
N ASN A 174 12.10 -6.23 3.34
CA ASN A 174 12.54 -5.44 4.48
C ASN A 174 12.54 -6.35 5.70
N LEU A 175 13.69 -6.96 6.00
CA LEU A 175 13.86 -7.75 7.22
C LEU A 175 14.16 -6.83 8.41
N ALA A 176 13.70 -7.23 9.58
CA ALA A 176 13.95 -6.53 10.83
C ALA A 176 13.50 -5.06 10.84
N VAL A 177 12.31 -4.79 10.28
CA VAL A 177 11.61 -3.50 10.45
C VAL A 177 11.32 -3.21 11.93
N LYS A 178 11.32 -4.25 12.77
CA LYS A 178 11.33 -4.20 14.23
C LYS A 178 12.20 -5.35 14.76
N ILE A 179 12.96 -5.11 15.83
CA ILE A 179 13.72 -6.13 16.56
C ILE A 179 13.48 -5.96 18.05
N GLU A 180 13.21 -7.07 18.76
CA GLU A 180 13.11 -7.11 20.22
C GLU A 180 13.84 -8.34 20.77
N GLY A 181 14.45 -8.25 21.96
CA GLY A 181 15.11 -9.40 22.58
C GLY A 181 15.91 -9.07 23.83
N GLY A 182 15.99 -10.03 24.75
CA GLY A 182 16.65 -9.87 26.05
C GLY A 182 15.77 -9.21 27.12
N VAL A 183 16.33 -9.09 28.33
CA VAL A 183 15.62 -8.56 29.52
C VAL A 183 16.40 -7.40 30.15
N GLY A 184 17.70 -7.58 30.41
CA GLY A 184 18.55 -6.58 31.05
C GLY A 184 19.89 -7.15 31.50
N TYR A 185 20.70 -6.33 32.19
CA TYR A 185 21.99 -6.77 32.72
C TYR A 185 21.83 -7.98 33.66
N GLY A 186 22.77 -8.92 33.59
CA GLY A 186 22.77 -10.13 34.42
C GLY A 186 21.90 -11.28 33.90
N VAL A 187 21.22 -11.13 32.75
CA VAL A 187 20.33 -12.15 32.19
C VAL A 187 20.76 -12.53 30.76
N CYS A 188 21.03 -13.81 30.52
CA CYS A 188 21.20 -14.34 29.17
C CYS A 188 19.85 -14.30 28.44
N PRO A 189 19.74 -13.72 27.22
CA PRO A 189 18.48 -13.66 26.47
C PRO A 189 17.94 -15.05 26.12
N GLY A 190 16.73 -15.37 26.59
CA GLY A 190 16.02 -16.61 26.25
C GLY A 190 15.13 -16.51 25.01
N VAL A 191 14.79 -15.30 24.56
CA VAL A 191 13.97 -15.08 23.36
C VAL A 191 14.45 -13.80 22.69
N ALA A 192 14.46 -13.82 21.36
CA ALA A 192 14.68 -12.65 20.53
C ALA A 192 13.85 -12.80 19.24
N GLU A 193 13.29 -11.73 18.71
CA GLU A 193 12.47 -11.76 17.51
C GLU A 193 12.70 -10.54 16.62
N PHE A 194 12.39 -10.69 15.33
CA PHE A 194 12.28 -9.58 14.40
C PHE A 194 11.04 -9.73 13.51
N GLN A 195 10.50 -8.60 13.07
CA GLN A 195 9.41 -8.54 12.08
C GLN A 195 9.96 -8.20 10.69
N ALA A 196 9.31 -8.71 9.65
CA ALA A 196 9.63 -8.49 8.25
C ALA A 196 8.40 -7.99 7.47
N ASP A 197 8.64 -7.12 6.49
CA ASP A 197 7.67 -6.58 5.54
C ASP A 197 8.16 -6.89 4.12
N ILE A 198 7.34 -7.62 3.36
CA ILE A 198 7.60 -7.91 1.94
C ILE A 198 6.50 -7.29 1.09
N ARG A 199 6.89 -6.50 0.07
CA ARG A 199 5.96 -6.01 -0.95
C ARG A 199 5.96 -6.95 -2.14
N THR A 200 4.84 -7.64 -2.36
CA THR A 200 4.71 -8.70 -3.38
C THR A 200 4.21 -8.16 -4.72
N LEU A 201 4.42 -8.96 -5.76
CA LEU A 201 3.99 -8.68 -7.14
C LEU A 201 2.75 -9.52 -7.52
N PRO A 202 2.01 -9.13 -8.57
CA PRO A 202 0.99 -10.00 -9.16
C PRO A 202 1.53 -11.41 -9.46
N GLY A 203 0.74 -12.43 -9.13
CA GLY A 203 1.10 -13.84 -9.30
C GLY A 203 1.86 -14.48 -8.12
N MET A 204 2.35 -13.70 -7.16
CA MET A 204 2.90 -14.26 -5.92
C MET A 204 1.78 -14.74 -4.97
N THR A 205 2.05 -15.79 -4.18
CA THR A 205 1.10 -16.35 -3.22
C THR A 205 1.69 -16.48 -1.82
N ARG A 206 0.81 -16.41 -0.80
CA ARG A 206 1.19 -16.61 0.62
C ARG A 206 1.92 -17.93 0.83
N GLN A 207 1.40 -18.99 0.21
CA GLN A 207 1.96 -20.33 0.31
C GLN A 207 3.38 -20.40 -0.27
N GLN A 208 3.60 -19.83 -1.46
CA GLN A 208 4.93 -19.88 -2.08
C GLN A 208 5.95 -19.06 -1.29
N LEU A 209 5.56 -17.88 -0.80
CA LEU A 209 6.43 -17.04 0.03
C LEU A 209 6.77 -17.74 1.35
N GLN A 210 5.80 -18.40 1.98
CA GLN A 210 6.04 -19.23 3.16
C GLN A 210 7.08 -20.33 2.89
N LEU A 211 6.94 -21.07 1.78
CA LEU A 211 7.92 -22.08 1.39
C LEU A 211 9.32 -21.49 1.13
N ASP A 212 9.40 -20.29 0.57
CA ASP A 212 10.68 -19.62 0.32
C ASP A 212 11.38 -19.22 1.63
N VAL A 213 10.63 -18.72 2.61
CA VAL A 213 11.14 -18.38 3.95
C VAL A 213 11.55 -19.65 4.71
N GLU A 214 10.70 -20.67 4.71
CA GLU A 214 10.97 -21.97 5.34
C GLU A 214 12.23 -22.62 4.77
N ARG A 215 12.38 -22.63 3.44
CA ARG A 215 13.58 -23.16 2.77
C ARG A 215 14.86 -22.43 3.20
N CYS A 216 14.79 -21.12 3.38
CA CYS A 216 15.91 -20.33 3.89
C CYS A 216 16.24 -20.72 5.34
N LEU A 217 15.23 -20.75 6.22
CA LEU A 217 15.40 -21.15 7.62
C LEU A 217 15.93 -22.57 7.78
N ASP A 218 15.47 -23.51 6.95
CA ASP A 218 15.94 -24.91 6.97
C ASP A 218 17.40 -25.02 6.55
N SER A 219 17.86 -24.19 5.61
CA SER A 219 19.28 -24.10 5.29
C SER A 219 20.09 -23.62 6.49
N ILE A 220 19.57 -22.63 7.23
CA ILE A 220 20.25 -22.09 8.41
C ILE A 220 20.30 -23.14 9.53
N ARG A 221 19.21 -23.85 9.79
CA ARG A 221 19.12 -24.93 10.80
C ARG A 221 20.06 -26.09 10.53
N ARG A 222 20.35 -26.41 9.26
CA ARG A 222 21.31 -27.48 8.92
C ARG A 222 22.73 -27.16 9.38
N ASP A 223 23.11 -25.89 9.37
CA ASP A 223 24.44 -25.45 9.79
C ASP A 223 24.53 -25.21 11.32
N ASP A 224 23.38 -25.08 11.99
CA ASP A 224 23.28 -24.84 13.43
C ASP A 224 22.18 -25.71 14.09
N PRO A 225 22.51 -26.97 14.47
CA PRO A 225 21.53 -27.90 15.05
C PRO A 225 20.92 -27.46 16.40
N GLU A 226 21.55 -26.51 17.10
CA GLU A 226 21.02 -25.96 18.35
C GLU A 226 20.03 -24.82 18.12
N LEU A 227 19.92 -24.32 16.88
CA LEU A 227 19.04 -23.23 16.52
C LEU A 227 17.57 -23.65 16.59
N ARG A 228 16.83 -22.98 17.47
CA ARG A 228 15.37 -23.08 17.56
C ARG A 228 14.75 -21.79 17.04
N VAL A 229 14.08 -21.88 15.89
CA VAL A 229 13.39 -20.76 15.25
C VAL A 229 11.93 -21.10 15.03
N GLU A 230 11.06 -20.15 15.34
CA GLU A 230 9.64 -20.15 15.03
C GLU A 230 9.37 -19.07 13.98
N LEU A 231 8.58 -19.43 12.96
CA LEU A 231 8.05 -18.51 11.94
C LEU A 231 6.57 -18.31 12.24
N GLU A 232 6.17 -17.06 12.44
CA GLU A 232 4.78 -16.68 12.67
C GLU A 232 4.40 -15.61 11.65
N PHE A 233 3.42 -15.87 10.80
CA PHE A 233 2.83 -14.78 9.99
C PHE A 233 1.99 -13.89 10.89
N GLU A 234 1.90 -12.60 10.56
CA GLU A 234 1.00 -11.69 11.27
C GLU A 234 -0.45 -12.19 11.20
N GLN A 235 -1.37 -11.56 11.93
CA GLN A 235 -2.79 -11.91 11.83
C GLN A 235 -3.47 -11.09 10.73
N PRO A 236 -4.54 -11.61 10.10
CA PRO A 236 -5.34 -10.83 9.17
C PRO A 236 -5.80 -9.49 9.78
N PRO A 237 -5.83 -8.40 9.01
CA PRO A 237 -5.60 -8.34 7.56
C PRO A 237 -4.13 -8.08 7.15
N LEU A 238 -3.19 -8.00 8.10
CA LEU A 238 -1.80 -7.61 7.83
C LEU A 238 -0.90 -8.80 7.43
N ASP A 239 -1.36 -10.04 7.62
CA ASP A 239 -0.60 -11.23 7.27
C ASP A 239 -0.32 -11.33 5.78
N TRP A 240 -1.38 -11.15 4.97
CA TRP A 240 -1.33 -11.24 3.52
C TRP A 240 -2.36 -10.33 2.88
N ILE A 241 -1.88 -9.36 2.11
CA ILE A 241 -2.68 -8.53 1.21
C ILE A 241 -2.26 -8.90 -0.22
N PRO A 242 -3.16 -9.40 -1.07
CA PRO A 242 -2.81 -9.78 -2.43
C PRO A 242 -2.42 -8.54 -3.24
N ALA A 243 -1.42 -8.71 -4.13
CA ALA A 243 -1.16 -7.73 -5.16
C ALA A 243 -2.33 -7.71 -6.16
N THR A 244 -2.60 -6.55 -6.73
CA THR A 244 -3.67 -6.37 -7.73
C THR A 244 -3.11 -5.87 -9.05
N GLU A 245 -3.84 -6.15 -10.12
CA GLU A 245 -3.48 -5.71 -11.46
C GLU A 245 -4.74 -5.48 -12.31
N VAL A 246 -4.72 -4.39 -13.07
CA VAL A 246 -5.63 -4.14 -14.19
C VAL A 246 -4.82 -4.20 -15.50
N PRO A 247 -5.23 -5.01 -16.50
CA PRO A 247 -4.53 -5.09 -17.78
C PRO A 247 -4.39 -3.72 -18.47
N ALA A 248 -3.25 -3.46 -19.10
CA ALA A 248 -2.98 -2.20 -19.79
C ALA A 248 -3.90 -1.95 -21.00
N ASP A 249 -4.51 -2.99 -21.56
CA ASP A 249 -5.50 -2.94 -22.63
C ASP A 249 -6.95 -2.83 -22.13
N HIS A 250 -7.17 -2.73 -20.81
CA HIS A 250 -8.51 -2.55 -20.24
C HIS A 250 -9.16 -1.25 -20.77
N PRO A 251 -10.45 -1.24 -21.16
CA PRO A 251 -11.06 -0.08 -21.80
C PRO A 251 -11.03 1.21 -20.97
N LEU A 252 -11.07 1.10 -19.63
CA LEU A 252 -10.93 2.27 -18.75
C LEU A 252 -9.54 2.90 -18.85
N VAL A 253 -8.47 2.12 -19.07
CA VAL A 253 -7.10 2.63 -19.24
C VAL A 253 -7.01 3.48 -20.50
N ALA A 254 -7.61 3.02 -21.60
CA ALA A 254 -7.69 3.80 -22.84
C ALA A 254 -8.48 5.11 -22.64
N ALA A 255 -9.62 5.05 -21.93
CA ALA A 255 -10.42 6.22 -21.62
C ALA A 255 -9.65 7.25 -20.77
N LEU A 256 -8.90 6.78 -19.76
CA LEU A 256 -8.05 7.63 -18.93
C LEU A 256 -6.91 8.26 -19.73
N PHE A 257 -6.28 7.53 -20.64
CA PHE A 257 -5.26 8.11 -21.51
C PHE A 257 -5.80 9.19 -22.43
N THR A 258 -6.94 8.96 -23.08
CA THR A 258 -7.57 9.98 -23.93
C THR A 258 -7.94 11.22 -23.13
N ALA A 259 -8.56 11.04 -21.95
CA ALA A 259 -8.92 12.15 -21.08
C ALA A 259 -7.69 12.92 -20.56
N SER A 260 -6.61 12.20 -20.22
CA SER A 260 -5.35 12.81 -19.77
C SER A 260 -4.68 13.61 -20.89
N GLU A 261 -4.62 13.07 -22.10
CA GLU A 261 -4.04 13.76 -23.25
C GLU A 261 -4.83 15.05 -23.58
N GLU A 262 -6.16 15.01 -23.47
CA GLU A 262 -7.02 16.18 -23.67
C GLU A 262 -6.82 17.27 -22.60
N VAL A 263 -6.71 16.88 -21.33
CA VAL A 263 -6.67 17.84 -20.20
C VAL A 263 -5.26 18.30 -19.86
N LEU A 264 -4.29 17.38 -19.90
CA LEU A 264 -2.90 17.62 -19.48
C LEU A 264 -1.99 17.96 -20.68
N GLY A 265 -2.37 17.55 -21.89
CA GLY A 265 -1.51 17.65 -23.09
C GLY A 265 -0.46 16.54 -23.20
N TRP A 266 -0.52 15.53 -22.33
CA TRP A 266 0.40 14.37 -22.33
C TRP A 266 -0.27 13.16 -21.68
N ARG A 267 0.34 11.98 -21.87
CA ARG A 267 -0.13 10.71 -21.28
C ARG A 267 0.73 10.31 -20.08
N PRO A 268 0.13 9.97 -18.93
CA PRO A 268 0.82 9.38 -17.79
C PRO A 268 1.58 8.11 -18.16
N LYS A 269 2.67 7.83 -17.43
CA LYS A 269 3.39 6.56 -17.59
C LYS A 269 2.66 5.47 -16.83
N LEU A 270 2.62 4.25 -17.37
CA LEU A 270 2.14 3.10 -16.60
C LEU A 270 3.14 2.76 -15.51
N SER A 271 2.65 2.45 -14.30
CA SER A 271 3.50 2.07 -13.17
C SER A 271 2.77 1.17 -12.17
N ALA A 272 3.49 0.72 -11.15
CA ALA A 272 2.93 0.06 -9.97
C ALA A 272 2.92 1.02 -8.79
N PHE A 273 1.78 1.11 -8.10
CA PHE A 273 1.65 1.86 -6.87
C PHE A 273 2.55 1.24 -5.79
N PRO A 274 3.37 2.04 -5.08
CA PRO A 274 4.35 1.52 -4.14
C PRO A 274 3.72 0.99 -2.84
N GLY A 275 2.49 1.39 -2.53
CA GLY A 275 1.73 0.98 -1.34
C GLY A 275 0.64 -0.06 -1.59
N ALA A 276 -0.06 -0.41 -0.51
CA ALA A 276 -1.38 -1.04 -0.59
C ALA A 276 -2.44 0.06 -0.69
N THR A 277 -3.58 -0.27 -1.28
CA THR A 277 -4.76 0.61 -1.41
C THR A 277 -6.00 -0.25 -1.23
N ASP A 278 -7.18 0.38 -1.22
CA ASP A 278 -8.48 -0.32 -1.28
C ASP A 278 -8.63 -1.30 -2.46
N ALA A 279 -7.77 -1.20 -3.50
CA ALA A 279 -7.80 -2.07 -4.66
C ALA A 279 -7.71 -3.55 -4.26
N ALA A 280 -6.90 -3.87 -3.24
CA ALA A 280 -6.76 -5.23 -2.75
C ALA A 280 -8.09 -5.81 -2.25
N LYS A 281 -8.91 -5.01 -1.56
CA LYS A 281 -10.21 -5.47 -1.04
C LYS A 281 -11.23 -5.63 -2.16
N PHE A 282 -11.37 -4.63 -3.03
CA PHE A 282 -12.33 -4.71 -4.13
C PHE A 282 -12.02 -5.84 -5.11
N GLN A 283 -10.74 -6.03 -5.47
CA GLN A 283 -10.37 -7.06 -6.44
C GLN A 283 -10.37 -8.46 -5.83
N ALA A 284 -9.84 -8.64 -4.61
CA ALA A 284 -9.74 -9.96 -4.01
C ALA A 284 -11.07 -10.48 -3.43
N LEU A 285 -11.93 -9.59 -2.92
CA LEU A 285 -13.15 -9.98 -2.20
C LEU A 285 -14.41 -9.83 -3.06
N ALA A 286 -14.49 -8.78 -3.90
CA ALA A 286 -15.65 -8.55 -4.78
C ALA A 286 -15.38 -8.88 -6.26
N GLY A 287 -14.14 -9.21 -6.64
CA GLY A 287 -13.77 -9.52 -8.02
C GLY A 287 -13.81 -8.30 -8.95
N ILE A 288 -13.81 -7.07 -8.41
CA ILE A 288 -13.87 -5.83 -9.18
C ILE A 288 -12.45 -5.42 -9.60
N PRO A 289 -12.10 -5.43 -10.91
CA PRO A 289 -10.82 -4.89 -11.38
C PRO A 289 -10.67 -3.44 -10.92
N THR A 290 -9.57 -3.12 -10.24
CA THR A 290 -9.42 -1.80 -9.60
C THR A 290 -8.10 -1.16 -9.98
N ILE A 291 -8.17 0.01 -10.65
CA ILE A 291 -7.01 0.86 -10.89
C ILE A 291 -6.63 1.52 -9.55
N PRO A 292 -5.49 1.16 -8.94
CA PRO A 292 -5.15 1.51 -7.57
C PRO A 292 -4.83 2.99 -7.34
N SER A 293 -4.44 3.73 -8.38
CA SER A 293 -4.13 5.15 -8.21
C SER A 293 -4.15 5.88 -9.54
N PHE A 294 -4.98 6.92 -9.60
CA PHE A 294 -4.84 8.01 -10.55
C PHE A 294 -5.51 9.29 -10.03
N GLY A 295 -4.90 9.93 -9.05
CA GLY A 295 -5.33 11.21 -8.49
C GLY A 295 -4.27 12.30 -8.53
N PRO A 296 -4.69 13.56 -8.27
CA PRO A 296 -3.79 14.70 -8.16
C PRO A 296 -2.89 14.58 -6.93
N GLY A 297 -1.84 15.39 -6.86
CA GLY A 297 -0.90 15.43 -5.74
C GLY A 297 0.30 14.50 -5.89
N TRP A 298 1.17 14.58 -4.88
CA TRP A 298 2.42 13.82 -4.82
C TRP A 298 2.42 12.90 -3.61
N LEU A 299 2.57 11.60 -3.83
CA LEU A 299 2.59 10.61 -2.75
C LEU A 299 3.65 10.91 -1.68
N LYS A 300 4.79 11.50 -2.05
CA LYS A 300 5.84 11.87 -1.08
C LYS A 300 5.44 12.97 -0.09
N LEU A 301 4.35 13.69 -0.35
CA LEU A 301 3.80 14.70 0.56
C LEU A 301 2.71 14.12 1.47
N ALA A 302 2.17 12.94 1.15
CA ALA A 302 1.22 12.24 2.01
C ALA A 302 1.88 11.85 3.34
N HIS A 303 1.06 11.78 4.39
CA HIS A 303 1.43 11.33 5.75
C HIS A 303 2.53 12.16 6.42
N GLY A 304 2.79 13.38 5.93
CA GLY A 304 3.86 14.24 6.41
C GLY A 304 3.42 15.70 6.60
N PRO A 305 4.20 16.49 7.36
CA PRO A 305 3.93 17.91 7.52
C PRO A 305 3.97 18.69 6.20
N ASN A 306 3.13 19.72 6.11
CA ASN A 306 3.03 20.60 4.94
C ASN A 306 2.52 19.87 3.68
N GLU A 307 1.71 18.82 3.88
CA GLU A 307 0.94 18.17 2.84
C GLU A 307 0.18 19.24 2.02
N CYS A 308 0.33 19.17 0.70
CA CYS A 308 -0.34 20.08 -0.21
C CYS A 308 -0.52 19.47 -1.61
N VAL A 309 -1.56 19.95 -2.30
CA VAL A 309 -1.93 19.57 -3.67
C VAL A 309 -2.11 20.82 -4.53
N GLY A 310 -1.84 20.74 -5.84
CA GLY A 310 -2.11 21.83 -6.76
C GLY A 310 -3.61 22.05 -6.96
N MET A 311 -4.10 23.29 -6.83
CA MET A 311 -5.51 23.57 -7.10
C MET A 311 -5.89 23.31 -8.55
N GLU A 312 -4.99 23.63 -9.49
CA GLU A 312 -5.20 23.31 -10.90
C GLU A 312 -5.25 21.78 -11.11
N ALA A 313 -4.44 21.01 -10.39
CA ALA A 313 -4.45 19.56 -10.48
C ALA A 313 -5.78 18.97 -10.01
N ILE A 314 -6.40 19.50 -8.95
CA ILE A 314 -7.76 19.09 -8.53
C ILE A 314 -8.78 19.35 -9.65
N VAL A 315 -8.72 20.54 -10.29
CA VAL A 315 -9.61 20.88 -11.40
C VAL A 315 -9.36 19.97 -12.62
N GLN A 316 -8.10 19.66 -12.92
CA GLN A 316 -7.71 18.73 -13.98
C GLN A 316 -8.23 17.32 -13.68
N ALA A 317 -8.10 16.83 -12.44
CA ALA A 317 -8.64 15.53 -12.03
C ALA A 317 -10.15 15.45 -12.28
N ALA A 318 -10.91 16.50 -11.91
CA ALA A 318 -12.35 16.53 -12.12
C ALA A 318 -12.72 16.42 -13.62
N LYS A 319 -12.00 17.15 -14.47
CA LYS A 319 -12.17 17.07 -15.94
C LYS A 319 -11.83 15.67 -16.46
N ILE A 320 -10.69 15.11 -16.02
CA ILE A 320 -10.22 13.80 -16.46
C ILE A 320 -11.22 12.70 -16.06
N TYR A 321 -11.69 12.68 -14.81
CA TYR A 321 -12.68 11.72 -14.35
C TYR A 321 -13.99 11.82 -15.12
N ALA A 322 -14.48 13.04 -15.38
CA ALA A 322 -15.70 13.23 -16.15
C ALA A 322 -15.55 12.74 -17.60
N LEU A 323 -14.44 13.11 -18.27
CA LEU A 323 -14.17 12.71 -19.64
C LEU A 323 -13.94 11.21 -19.79
N ALA A 324 -13.20 10.60 -18.86
CA ALA A 324 -12.93 9.17 -18.84
C ALA A 324 -14.20 8.36 -18.56
N ALA A 325 -15.00 8.75 -17.57
CA ALA A 325 -16.29 8.12 -17.30
C ALA A 325 -17.22 8.20 -18.52
N ARG A 326 -17.33 9.39 -19.13
CA ARG A 326 -18.09 9.58 -20.37
C ARG A 326 -17.56 8.75 -21.53
N ALA A 327 -16.25 8.50 -21.63
CA ALA A 327 -15.65 7.73 -22.72
C ALA A 327 -15.78 6.21 -22.51
N TYR A 328 -15.70 5.76 -21.26
CA TYR A 328 -15.83 4.36 -20.87
C TYR A 328 -17.30 3.88 -20.88
N LEU A 329 -18.23 4.71 -20.43
CA LEU A 329 -19.67 4.40 -20.34
C LEU A 329 -20.45 4.84 -21.60
N ARG A 330 -19.87 4.69 -22.80
CA ARG A 330 -20.54 5.00 -24.07
C ARG A 330 -21.26 3.82 -24.67
#